data_AF-A0A2E2QE14-F1
#
_entry.id   AF-A0A2E2QE14-F1
#
_cell.length_a   1.000
_cell.length_b   1.000
_cell.length_c   1.000
_cell.angle_alpha   90.00
_cell.angle_beta   90.00
_cell.angle_gamma   90.00
#
_symmetry.space_group_name_H-M   'P 1'
#
loop_
_entity.id
_entity.type
_entity.pdbx_description
1 polymer ?
#
loop_
_entity_poly.entity_id
_entity_poly.type
_entity_poly.pdbx_seq_one_letter_code
_entity_poly.pdbx_strand_id
1 'polypeptide(L)'
;MNLKYIIYSCIIFFVVQTIIWFQLNGQFIKGWDWFKNNPFLLSLLGIPISILLIYGTKMGYIGFNELLWPQRLILFALGIISFSFCTWYFLGENLSTKTIISISIAVILVAIQVFWKTN
;
A
#
# COMPACT_ATOMS: atom_id res chain seq x y z
N MET A 1 12.63 -14.90 -11.94
CA MET A 1 11.48 -14.04 -11.61
C MET A 1 10.22 -14.79 -12.00
N ASN A 2 9.23 -14.88 -11.13
CA ASN A 2 7.97 -15.58 -11.41
C ASN A 2 6.78 -14.61 -11.37
N LEU A 3 6.29 -14.26 -12.56
CA LEU A 3 5.27 -13.22 -12.74
C LEU A 3 3.94 -13.54 -12.03
N LYS A 4 3.55 -14.82 -11.98
CA LYS A 4 2.30 -15.24 -11.30
C LYS A 4 2.31 -14.84 -9.82
N TYR A 5 3.42 -15.10 -9.13
CA TYR A 5 3.58 -14.75 -7.72
C TYR A 5 3.70 -13.24 -7.50
N ILE A 6 4.33 -12.52 -8.42
CA ILE A 6 4.36 -11.05 -8.39
C ILE A 6 2.94 -10.49 -8.47
N ILE A 7 2.12 -10.95 -9.43
CA ILE A 7 0.72 -10.49 -9.57
C ILE A 7 -0.08 -10.77 -8.29
N TYR A 8 0.04 -11.97 -7.70
CA TYR A 8 -0.64 -12.26 -6.43
C TYR A 8 -0.18 -11.35 -5.30
N SER A 9 1.12 -11.06 -5.19
CA SER A 9 1.63 -10.10 -4.21
C SER A 9 1.03 -8.70 -4.42
N CYS A 10 0.95 -8.22 -5.66
CA CYS A 10 0.39 -6.93 -5.99
C CYS A 10 -1.10 -6.84 -5.64
N ILE A 11 -1.89 -7.86 -5.95
CA ILE A 11 -3.32 -7.90 -5.60
C ILE A 11 -3.51 -7.84 -4.08
N ILE A 12 -2.77 -8.67 -3.33
CA ILE A 12 -2.84 -8.69 -1.87
C ILE A 12 -2.44 -7.33 -1.30
N PHE A 13 -1.32 -6.76 -1.75
CA PHE A 13 -0.84 -5.46 -1.28
C PHE A 13 -1.81 -4.33 -1.60
N PHE A 14 -2.39 -4.31 -2.80
CA PHE A 14 -3.36 -3.28 -3.15
C PHE A 14 -4.60 -3.35 -2.26
N VAL A 15 -5.19 -4.55 -2.11
CA VAL A 15 -6.35 -4.77 -1.23
C VAL A 15 -6.04 -4.36 0.22
N VAL A 16 -4.89 -4.80 0.74
CA VAL A 16 -4.48 -4.45 2.10
C VAL A 16 -4.30 -2.96 2.27
N GLN A 17 -3.61 -2.28 1.35
CA GLN A 17 -3.37 -0.84 1.43
C GLN A 17 -4.70 -0.06 1.40
N THR A 18 -5.67 -0.49 0.60
CA THR A 18 -7.02 0.08 0.61
C THR A 18 -7.71 -0.12 1.95
N ILE A 19 -7.66 -1.33 2.53
CA ILE A 19 -8.25 -1.61 3.84
C ILE A 19 -7.60 -0.76 4.94
N ILE A 20 -6.25 -0.67 4.95
CA ILE A 20 -5.51 0.16 5.91
C ILE A 20 -5.95 1.62 5.79
N TRP A 21 -6.15 2.13 4.57
CA TRP A 21 -6.62 3.50 4.38
C TRP A 21 -7.96 3.72 5.09
N PHE A 22 -8.94 2.83 4.94
CA PHE A 22 -10.22 2.93 5.66
C PHE A 22 -10.05 2.76 7.17
N GLN A 23 -9.22 1.80 7.60
CA GLN A 23 -8.95 1.55 9.01
C GLN A 23 -8.42 2.81 9.72
N LEU A 24 -7.54 3.56 9.07
CA LEU A 24 -6.89 4.74 9.66
C LEU A 24 -7.65 6.04 9.41
N ASN A 25 -8.16 6.23 8.19
CA ASN A 25 -8.70 7.51 7.72
C ASN A 25 -10.23 7.55 7.63
N GLY A 26 -10.92 6.42 7.80
CA GLY A 26 -12.38 6.38 7.76
C GLY A 26 -13.03 7.32 8.78
N GLN A 27 -12.33 7.62 9.87
CA GLN A 27 -12.73 8.60 10.88
C GLN A 27 -12.85 10.04 10.35
N PHE A 28 -12.20 10.37 9.23
CA PHE A 28 -12.22 11.71 8.63
C PHE A 28 -13.34 11.89 7.60
N ILE A 29 -14.02 10.82 7.21
CA ILE A 29 -15.12 10.88 6.22
C ILE A 29 -16.36 11.49 6.88
N LYS A 30 -16.95 12.50 6.22
CA LYS A 30 -18.18 13.15 6.68
C LYS A 30 -19.35 12.16 6.65
N GLY A 31 -20.07 12.02 7.77
CA GLY A 31 -21.21 11.10 7.92
C GLY A 31 -20.85 9.68 8.33
N TRP A 32 -19.56 9.36 8.55
CA TRP A 32 -19.09 8.03 8.96
C TRP A 32 -18.67 7.99 10.44
N ASP A 33 -19.59 8.36 11.34
CA ASP A 33 -19.26 8.48 12.76
C ASP A 33 -18.94 7.14 13.44
N TRP A 34 -19.34 6.01 12.84
CA TRP A 34 -18.99 4.69 13.33
C TRP A 34 -17.47 4.49 13.42
N PHE A 35 -16.70 4.95 12.44
CA PHE A 35 -15.24 4.81 12.45
C PHE A 35 -14.61 5.60 13.61
N LYS A 36 -15.12 6.81 13.89
CA LYS A 36 -14.65 7.65 14.99
C LYS A 36 -14.94 7.02 16.36
N ASN A 37 -16.09 6.35 16.49
CA ASN A 37 -16.57 5.83 17.76
C ASN A 37 -16.06 4.41 18.09
N ASN A 38 -15.45 3.70 17.13
CA ASN A 38 -15.04 2.31 17.31
C ASN A 38 -13.53 2.05 17.03
N PRO A 39 -12.59 2.85 17.59
CA PRO A 39 -11.15 2.72 17.31
C PRO A 39 -10.58 1.36 17.73
N PHE A 40 -11.12 0.74 18.78
CA PHE A 40 -10.71 -0.59 19.21
C PHE A 40 -11.06 -1.67 18.18
N LEU A 41 -12.29 -1.67 17.66
CA LEU A 41 -12.70 -2.62 16.61
C LEU A 41 -11.89 -2.41 15.32
N LEU A 42 -11.60 -1.16 14.96
CA LEU A 42 -10.71 -0.85 13.85
C LEU A 42 -9.29 -1.37 14.09
N SER A 43 -8.78 -1.31 15.31
CA SER A 43 -7.47 -1.86 15.65
C SER A 43 -7.42 -3.39 15.50
N LEU A 44 -8.54 -4.09 15.75
CA LEU A 44 -8.63 -5.54 15.53
C LEU A 44 -8.52 -5.92 14.04
N LEU A 45 -8.86 -5.02 13.10
CA LEU A 45 -8.58 -5.23 11.67
C LEU A 45 -7.08 -5.34 11.36
N GLY A 46 -6.21 -4.88 12.26
CA GLY A 46 -4.76 -5.08 12.17
C GLY A 46 -4.37 -6.55 12.11
N ILE A 47 -5.15 -7.46 12.71
CA ILE A 47 -4.88 -8.91 12.69
C ILE A 47 -5.01 -9.48 11.27
N PRO A 48 -6.17 -9.40 10.58
CA PRO A 48 -6.28 -9.90 9.21
C PRO A 48 -5.37 -9.16 8.23
N ILE A 49 -5.15 -7.85 8.42
CA ILE A 49 -4.19 -7.07 7.63
C ILE A 49 -2.78 -7.65 7.74
N SER A 50 -2.32 -7.94 8.97
CA SER A 50 -0.99 -8.51 9.21
C SER A 50 -0.85 -9.88 8.57
N ILE A 51 -1.88 -10.73 8.68
CA ILE A 51 -1.90 -12.05 8.04
C ILE A 51 -1.77 -11.92 6.51
N LEU A 52 -2.55 -11.03 5.90
CA LEU A 52 -2.48 -10.78 4.46
C LEU A 52 -1.11 -10.24 4.04
N LEU A 53 -0.50 -9.33 4.79
CA LEU A 53 0.85 -8.84 4.51
C LEU A 53 1.91 -9.95 4.59
N ILE A 54 1.81 -10.86 5.55
CA ILE A 54 2.70 -12.03 5.64
C ILE A 54 2.60 -12.89 4.37
N TYR A 55 1.38 -13.17 3.89
CA TYR A 55 1.20 -13.92 2.65
C TYR A 55 1.63 -13.14 1.41
N GLY A 56 1.28 -11.85 1.30
CA GLY A 56 1.66 -10.99 0.19
C GLY A 56 3.18 -10.88 0.06
N THR A 57 3.88 -10.69 1.19
CA THR A 57 5.35 -10.63 1.20
C THR A 57 6.01 -11.98 0.91
N LYS A 58 5.41 -13.10 1.34
CA LYS A 58 5.85 -14.43 0.92
C LYS A 58 5.74 -14.61 -0.60
N MET A 59 4.63 -14.21 -1.20
CA MET A 59 4.46 -14.29 -2.67
C MET A 59 5.42 -13.35 -3.40
N GLY A 60 5.63 -12.14 -2.90
CA GLY A 60 6.62 -11.20 -3.43
C GLY A 60 8.03 -11.78 -3.40
N TYR A 61 8.43 -12.37 -2.28
CA TYR A 61 9.73 -13.02 -2.11
C TYR A 61 9.97 -14.11 -3.16
N ILE A 62 9.01 -15.02 -3.34
CA ILE A 62 9.08 -16.09 -4.35
C ILE A 62 9.09 -15.49 -5.76
N GLY A 63 8.25 -14.47 -6.02
CA GLY A 63 8.16 -13.79 -7.30
C GLY A 63 9.46 -13.12 -7.74
N PHE A 64 10.20 -12.53 -6.80
CA PHE A 64 11.46 -11.84 -7.03
C PHE A 64 12.71 -12.68 -6.78
N ASN A 65 12.61 -14.02 -6.90
CA ASN A 65 13.74 -14.92 -6.70
C ASN A 65 14.42 -14.73 -5.33
N GLU A 66 13.64 -14.76 -4.26
CA GLU A 66 14.14 -14.69 -2.89
C GLU A 66 14.79 -13.34 -2.53
N LEU A 67 14.42 -12.28 -3.26
CA LEU A 67 14.80 -10.91 -2.95
C LEU A 67 13.71 -10.20 -2.13
N LEU A 68 14.12 -9.55 -1.04
CA LEU A 68 13.22 -8.84 -0.13
C LEU A 68 12.90 -7.40 -0.57
N TRP A 69 13.83 -6.73 -1.25
CA TRP A 69 13.69 -5.31 -1.59
C TRP A 69 12.63 -5.00 -2.65
N PRO A 70 12.59 -5.68 -3.81
CA PRO A 70 11.68 -5.30 -4.90
C PRO A 70 10.20 -5.33 -4.49
N GLN A 71 9.81 -6.34 -3.72
CA GLN A 71 8.43 -6.48 -3.22
C GLN A 71 8.02 -5.38 -2.22
N ARG A 72 8.94 -4.87 -1.38
CA ARG A 72 8.64 -3.80 -0.41
C ARG A 72 8.33 -2.49 -1.14
N LEU A 73 9.04 -2.25 -2.23
CA LEU A 73 8.85 -1.06 -3.06
C LEU A 73 7.52 -1.11 -3.81
N ILE A 74 7.10 -2.29 -4.25
CA ILE A 74 5.76 -2.49 -4.80
C ILE A 74 4.69 -2.23 -3.73
N LEU A 75 4.87 -2.73 -2.51
CA LEU A 75 3.96 -2.45 -1.40
C LEU A 75 3.84 -0.94 -1.13
N PHE A 76 4.96 -0.20 -1.14
CA PHE A 76 4.95 1.26 -0.99
C PHE A 76 4.27 1.97 -2.16
N ALA A 77 4.58 1.59 -3.40
CA ALA A 77 3.99 2.19 -4.59
C ALA A 77 2.46 1.98 -4.62
N LEU A 78 1.99 0.76 -4.37
CA LEU A 78 0.56 0.44 -4.29
C LEU A 78 -0.11 1.16 -3.12
N GLY A 79 0.60 1.31 -2.00
CA GLY A 79 0.17 2.13 -0.86
C GLY A 79 -0.10 3.56 -1.26
N ILE A 80 0.89 4.21 -1.89
CA ILE A 80 0.75 5.59 -2.38
C ILE A 80 -0.43 5.71 -3.35
N ILE A 81 -0.52 4.81 -4.35
CA ILE A 81 -1.62 4.85 -5.33
C ILE A 81 -2.98 4.72 -4.64
N SER A 82 -3.15 3.72 -3.77
CA SER A 82 -4.41 3.48 -3.06
C SER A 82 -4.76 4.64 -2.13
N PHE A 83 -3.81 5.13 -1.34
CA PHE A 83 -4.03 6.21 -0.38
C PHE A 83 -4.37 7.51 -1.10
N SER A 84 -3.61 7.88 -2.12
CA SER A 84 -3.87 9.08 -2.92
C SER A 84 -5.26 9.03 -3.57
N PHE A 85 -5.64 7.90 -4.16
CA PHE A 85 -6.96 7.73 -4.75
C PHE A 85 -8.09 7.85 -3.70
N CYS A 86 -7.98 7.13 -2.58
CA CYS A 86 -9.02 7.15 -1.56
C CYS A 86 -9.15 8.52 -0.89
N THR A 87 -8.03 9.17 -0.58
CA THR A 87 -8.02 10.53 -0.02
C THR A 87 -8.67 11.54 -0.97
N TRP A 88 -8.35 11.47 -2.27
CA TRP A 88 -9.02 12.32 -3.26
C TRP A 88 -10.52 12.03 -3.36
N TYR A 89 -10.91 10.75 -3.46
CA TYR A 89 -12.29 10.36 -3.68
C TYR A 89 -13.20 10.59 -2.45
N PHE A 90 -12.77 10.18 -1.25
CA PHE A 90 -13.60 10.22 -0.04
C PHE A 90 -13.45 11.50 0.78
N LEU A 91 -12.27 12.14 0.75
CA LEU A 91 -12.02 13.37 1.52
C LEU A 91 -12.02 14.63 0.65
N GLY A 92 -12.04 14.48 -0.69
CA GLY A 92 -12.01 15.61 -1.63
C GLY A 92 -10.66 16.34 -1.66
N GLU A 93 -9.62 15.74 -1.09
CA GLU A 93 -8.29 16.34 -1.05
C GLU A 93 -7.53 16.07 -2.35
N ASN A 94 -7.32 17.13 -3.14
CA ASN A 94 -6.52 17.05 -4.35
C ASN A 94 -5.03 16.87 -4.02
N LEU A 95 -4.30 16.26 -4.96
CA LEU A 95 -2.85 16.15 -4.87
C LEU A 95 -2.22 17.54 -4.99
N SER A 96 -1.63 18.02 -3.90
CA SER A 96 -0.86 19.25 -3.92
C SER A 96 0.40 19.10 -4.78
N THR A 97 0.99 20.21 -5.25
CA THR A 97 2.28 20.19 -5.96
C THR A 97 3.36 19.51 -5.12
N LYS A 98 3.35 19.71 -3.80
CA LYS A 98 4.28 19.03 -2.87
C LYS A 98 4.08 17.51 -2.93
N THR A 99 2.84 17.05 -2.89
CA THR A 99 2.49 15.63 -2.96
C THR A 99 2.93 15.01 -4.30
N ILE A 100 2.67 15.70 -5.42
CA ILE A 100 3.07 15.22 -6.75
C ILE A 100 4.59 15.07 -6.84
N ILE A 101 5.35 16.06 -6.36
CA ILE A 101 6.81 16.00 -6.31
C ILE A 101 7.28 14.81 -5.46
N SER A 102 6.69 14.60 -4.28
CA SER A 102 7.02 13.45 -3.42
C SER A 102 6.73 12.10 -4.09
N ILE A 103 5.60 11.97 -4.79
CA ILE A 103 5.26 10.76 -5.55
C ILE A 103 6.26 10.53 -6.69
N SER A 104 6.64 11.59 -7.42
CA SER A 104 7.64 11.50 -8.49
C SER A 104 9.00 11.02 -7.96
N ILE A 105 9.45 11.54 -6.80
CA ILE A 105 10.69 11.07 -6.14
C ILE A 105 10.55 9.61 -5.71
N ALA A 106 9.40 9.20 -5.17
CA ALA A 106 9.15 7.81 -4.82
C ALA A 106 9.24 6.88 -6.04
N VAL A 107 8.73 7.29 -7.20
CA VAL A 107 8.87 6.53 -8.46
C VAL A 107 10.35 6.40 -8.86
N ILE A 108 11.15 7.46 -8.72
CA ILE A 108 12.60 7.40 -8.98
C ILE A 108 13.29 6.40 -8.06
N LEU A 109 12.95 6.39 -6.76
CA LEU A 109 13.50 5.44 -5.80
C LEU A 109 13.15 3.98 -6.16
N VAL A 110 11.92 3.73 -6.59
CA VAL A 110 11.51 2.40 -7.10
C VAL A 110 12.31 2.04 -8.35
N ALA A 111 12.47 2.97 -9.30
CA ALA A 111 13.23 2.74 -10.52
C ALA A 111 14.70 2.38 -10.23
N ILE A 112 15.36 3.09 -9.31
CA ILE A 112 16.72 2.78 -8.88
C ILE A 112 16.80 1.32 -8.42
N GLN A 113 15.89 0.90 -7.55
CA GLN A 113 15.93 -0.44 -6.96
C GLN A 113 15.59 -1.57 -7.96
N VAL A 114 14.81 -1.26 -9.01
CA VAL A 114 14.46 -2.23 -10.07
C VAL A 114 15.57 -2.32 -11.12
N PHE A 115 16.16 -1.20 -11.53
CA PHE A 115 17.06 -1.13 -12.68
C PHE A 115 18.54 -1.08 -12.30
N TRP A 116 18.90 -0.59 -11.11
CA TRP A 116 20.28 -0.56 -10.64
C TRP A 116 20.66 -1.91 -10.04
N LYS A 117 21.34 -2.73 -10.84
CA LYS A 117 21.93 -3.99 -10.36
C LYS A 117 23.21 -3.68 -9.60
N THR A 118 23.30 -4.07 -8.33
CA THR A 118 24.60 -4.24 -7.67
C THR A 118 25.23 -5.53 -8.18
N ASN A 119 26.48 -5.42 -8.65
CA ASN A 119 27.30 -6.55 -9.09
C ASN A 119 27.42 -7.64 -8.02
#